data_AF-A0A7G9BJC2-F1
#
_entry.id   AF-A0A7G9BJC2-F1
#
_cell.length_a   1.000
_cell.length_b   1.000
_cell.length_c   1.000
_cell.angle_alpha   90.00
_cell.angle_beta   90.00
_cell.angle_gamma   90.00
#
_symmetry.space_group_name_H-M   'P 1'
#
loop_
_entity.id
_entity.type
_entity.pdbx_description
1 polymer ?
#
loop_
_entity_poly.entity_id
_entity_poly.type
_entity_poly.pdbx_seq_one_letter_code
_entity_poly.pdbx_strand_id
1 'polypeptide(L)'
;MTTEQVISAIGLVGLGGLIKSGFDYLIATKKAKQDAKHSFKEIRYKAIILLCYALVHYDREKSMLVINRPDINSLDRLRNEVEAEFINMSLFASDNVILKMREFVCKESKITLNDLAVAMRKDLYGISTRLNSNHFNIERSENK
;
A
#
# COMPACT_ATOMS: atom_id res chain seq x y z
N MET A 1 57.05 0.52 16.68
CA MET A 1 55.91 -0.42 16.63
C MET A 1 56.49 -1.82 16.48
N THR A 2 56.16 -2.74 17.39
CA THR A 2 56.62 -4.13 17.28
C THR A 2 55.74 -4.88 16.28
N THR A 3 56.30 -5.88 15.60
CA THR A 3 55.59 -6.74 14.64
C THR A 3 54.33 -7.38 15.23
N GLU A 4 54.31 -7.66 16.53
CA GLU A 4 53.17 -8.15 17.30
C GLU A 4 51.98 -7.18 17.34
N GLN A 5 52.24 -5.87 17.39
CA GLN A 5 51.19 -4.83 17.36
C GLN A 5 50.52 -4.74 15.98
N VAL A 6 51.28 -4.98 14.91
CA VAL A 6 50.76 -4.97 13.53
C VAL A 6 49.92 -6.23 13.27
N ILE A 7 50.36 -7.40 13.74
CA ILE A 7 49.60 -8.67 13.61
C ILE A 7 48.31 -8.62 14.44
N SER A 8 48.34 -8.07 15.66
CA SER A 8 47.12 -7.86 16.47
C SER A 8 46.17 -6.86 15.82
N ALA A 9 46.68 -5.77 15.23
CA ALA A 9 45.86 -4.80 14.51
C ALA A 9 45.22 -5.40 13.25
N ILE A 10 45.95 -6.22 12.49
CA ILE A 10 45.42 -6.94 11.31
C ILE A 10 44.39 -8.01 11.73
N GLY A 11 44.62 -8.73 12.82
CA GLY A 11 43.67 -9.68 13.38
C GLY A 11 42.35 -9.03 13.86
N LEU A 12 42.45 -7.87 14.52
CA LEU A 12 41.29 -7.07 14.96
C LEU A 12 40.52 -6.46 13.78
N VAL A 13 41.21 -5.99 12.75
CA VAL A 13 40.58 -5.42 11.53
C VAL A 13 39.93 -6.52 10.68
N GLY A 14 40.57 -7.69 10.56
CA GLY A 14 40.04 -8.84 9.82
C GLY A 14 38.81 -9.49 10.47
N LEU A 15 38.86 -9.74 11.79
CA LEU A 15 37.71 -10.28 12.55
C LEU A 15 36.60 -9.24 12.71
N GLY A 16 36.95 -7.97 12.96
CA GLY A 16 35.99 -6.88 13.03
C GLY A 16 35.23 -6.66 11.72
N GLY A 17 35.90 -6.83 10.57
CA GLY A 17 35.27 -6.79 9.24
C GLY A 17 34.27 -7.92 8.99
N LEU A 18 34.59 -9.14 9.42
CA LEU A 18 33.70 -10.30 9.28
C LEU A 18 32.45 -10.18 10.17
N ILE A 19 32.62 -9.74 11.42
CA ILE A 19 31.50 -9.49 12.34
C ILE A 19 30.59 -8.39 11.78
N LYS A 20 31.18 -7.26 11.36
CA LYS A 20 30.42 -6.15 10.75
C LYS A 20 29.66 -6.59 9.50
N SER A 21 30.30 -7.34 8.59
CA SER A 21 29.66 -7.89 7.39
C SER A 21 28.48 -8.80 7.71
N GLY A 22 28.59 -9.63 8.75
CA GLY A 22 27.47 -10.45 9.24
C GLY A 22 26.30 -9.60 9.75
N PHE A 23 26.56 -8.56 10.53
CA PHE A 23 25.53 -7.61 10.98
C PHE A 23 24.90 -6.84 9.82
N ASP A 24 25.71 -6.33 8.89
CA ASP A 24 25.26 -5.60 7.70
C ASP A 24 24.36 -6.49 6.82
N TYR A 25 24.70 -7.77 6.65
CA TYR A 25 23.87 -8.74 5.95
C TYR A 25 22.51 -8.97 6.62
N LEU A 26 22.47 -9.11 7.95
CA LEU A 26 21.21 -9.27 8.69
C LEU A 26 20.33 -8.02 8.59
N ILE A 27 20.92 -6.83 8.62
CA ILE A 27 20.20 -5.57 8.44
C ILE A 27 19.68 -5.46 7.00
N ALA A 28 20.51 -5.75 6.01
CA ALA A 28 20.15 -5.69 4.59
C ALA A 28 19.02 -6.67 4.25
N THR A 29 19.06 -7.90 4.77
CA THR A 29 18.00 -8.89 4.55
C THR A 29 16.68 -8.51 5.21
N LYS A 30 16.71 -7.94 6.43
CA LYS A 30 15.51 -7.39 7.08
C LYS A 30 14.93 -6.24 6.28
N LYS A 31 15.77 -5.31 5.83
CA LYS A 31 15.38 -4.17 5.01
C LYS A 31 14.76 -4.62 3.68
N ALA A 32 15.40 -5.54 2.96
CA ALA A 32 14.88 -6.09 1.70
C ALA A 32 13.50 -6.74 1.89
N LYS A 33 13.29 -7.48 2.97
CA LYS A 33 11.97 -8.05 3.30
C LYS A 33 10.92 -6.97 3.58
N GLN A 34 11.30 -5.91 4.29
CA GLN A 34 10.40 -4.79 4.58
C GLN A 34 10.05 -4.00 3.30
N ASP A 35 11.03 -3.73 2.46
CA ASP A 35 10.84 -3.03 1.18
C ASP A 35 9.94 -3.84 0.24
N ALA A 36 10.15 -5.16 0.16
CA ALA A 36 9.29 -6.06 -0.61
C ALA A 36 7.84 -6.06 -0.09
N LYS A 37 7.64 -6.11 1.23
CA LYS A 37 6.31 -6.02 1.86
C LYS A 37 5.63 -4.69 1.55
N HIS A 38 6.37 -3.59 1.64
CA HIS A 38 5.85 -2.25 1.38
C HIS A 38 5.46 -2.08 -0.09
N SER A 39 6.33 -2.49 -1.02
CA SER A 39 6.08 -2.45 -2.46
C SER A 39 4.85 -3.28 -2.85
N PHE A 40 4.73 -4.50 -2.32
CA PHE A 40 3.54 -5.33 -2.51
C PHE A 40 2.28 -4.62 -2.02
N LYS A 41 2.28 -4.10 -0.78
CA LYS A 41 1.17 -3.35 -0.20
C LYS A 41 0.77 -2.14 -1.07
N GLU A 42 1.74 -1.37 -1.54
CA GLU A 42 1.50 -0.20 -2.39
C GLU A 42 0.82 -0.57 -3.71
N ILE A 43 1.31 -1.61 -4.39
CA ILE A 43 0.72 -2.12 -5.64
C ILE A 43 -0.73 -2.56 -5.39
N ARG A 44 -0.97 -3.32 -4.32
CA ARG A 44 -2.32 -3.81 -3.98
C ARG A 44 -3.26 -2.67 -3.64
N TYR A 45 -2.86 -1.71 -2.81
CA TYR A 45 -3.71 -0.55 -2.49
C TYR A 45 -4.05 0.29 -3.72
N LYS A 46 -3.10 0.51 -4.63
CA LYS A 46 -3.38 1.22 -5.90
C LYS A 46 -4.41 0.49 -6.75
N ALA A 47 -4.33 -0.83 -6.85
CA ALA A 47 -5.32 -1.61 -7.59
C ALA A 47 -6.71 -1.53 -6.93
N ILE A 48 -6.78 -1.76 -5.61
CA ILE A 48 -8.02 -1.80 -4.85
C ILE A 48 -8.73 -0.44 -4.88
N ILE A 49 -8.00 0.66 -4.67
CA ILE A 49 -8.63 1.99 -4.65
C ILE A 49 -9.21 2.36 -6.03
N LEU A 50 -8.61 1.89 -7.12
CA LEU A 50 -9.16 2.08 -8.48
C LEU A 50 -10.43 1.27 -8.70
N LEU A 51 -10.51 0.03 -8.19
CA LEU A 51 -11.75 -0.76 -8.23
C LEU A 51 -12.86 -0.08 -7.41
N CYS A 52 -12.53 0.39 -6.20
CA CYS A 52 -13.46 1.12 -5.34
C CYS A 52 -13.93 2.43 -6.00
N TYR A 53 -13.02 3.15 -6.67
CA TYR A 53 -13.36 4.34 -7.43
C TYR A 53 -14.29 4.02 -8.60
N ALA A 54 -13.98 2.98 -9.38
CA ALA A 54 -14.84 2.52 -10.47
C ALA A 54 -16.22 2.10 -9.95
N LEU A 55 -16.31 1.53 -8.74
CA LEU A 55 -17.57 1.14 -8.13
C LEU A 55 -18.44 2.34 -7.77
N VAL A 56 -17.87 3.37 -7.15
CA VAL A 56 -18.57 4.63 -6.82
C VAL A 56 -19.01 5.40 -8.07
N HIS A 57 -18.28 5.25 -9.17
CA HIS A 57 -18.47 6.00 -10.40
C HIS A 57 -18.83 5.12 -11.60
N TYR A 58 -19.50 4.01 -11.36
CA TYR A 58 -19.67 2.93 -12.35
C TYR A 58 -20.21 3.42 -13.69
N ASP A 59 -21.24 4.27 -13.71
CA ASP A 59 -21.83 4.79 -14.94
C ASP A 59 -20.83 5.54 -15.84
N ARG A 60 -19.86 6.23 -15.22
CA ARG A 60 -18.82 6.96 -15.95
C ARG A 60 -17.66 6.05 -16.35
N GLU A 61 -17.30 5.09 -15.50
CA GLU A 61 -16.09 4.27 -15.68
C GLU A 61 -16.34 2.96 -16.45
N LYS A 62 -17.59 2.51 -16.59
CA LYS A 62 -17.96 1.21 -17.15
C LYS A 62 -17.27 0.91 -18.48
N SER A 63 -17.26 1.85 -19.42
CA SER A 63 -16.66 1.64 -20.75
C SER A 63 -15.17 1.35 -20.66
N MET A 64 -14.44 2.13 -19.86
CA MET A 64 -13.01 1.93 -19.65
C MET A 64 -12.72 0.67 -18.84
N LEU A 65 -13.59 0.33 -17.89
CA LEU A 65 -13.46 -0.88 -17.08
C LEU A 65 -13.58 -2.12 -17.96
N VAL A 66 -14.58 -2.21 -18.83
CA VAL A 66 -14.78 -3.36 -19.73
C VAL A 66 -13.64 -3.51 -20.74
N ILE A 67 -13.06 -2.41 -21.22
CA ILE A 67 -11.91 -2.45 -22.13
C ILE A 67 -10.66 -3.01 -21.45
N ASN A 68 -10.36 -2.56 -20.23
CA ASN A 68 -9.13 -2.93 -19.53
C ASN A 68 -9.27 -4.22 -18.68
N ARG A 69 -10.49 -4.55 -18.28
CA ARG A 69 -10.87 -5.67 -17.42
C ARG A 69 -12.17 -6.29 -17.95
N PRO A 70 -12.12 -6.97 -19.11
CA PRO A 70 -13.32 -7.55 -19.73
C PRO A 70 -14.00 -8.63 -18.87
N ASP A 71 -13.27 -9.17 -17.89
CA ASP A 71 -13.80 -10.04 -16.85
C ASP A 71 -14.80 -9.33 -15.92
N ILE A 72 -14.69 -7.99 -15.75
CA ILE A 72 -15.59 -7.16 -14.95
C ILE A 72 -16.60 -6.47 -15.88
N ASN A 73 -17.61 -7.22 -16.29
CA ASN A 73 -18.62 -6.77 -17.26
C ASN A 73 -19.93 -6.24 -16.63
N SER A 74 -20.07 -6.30 -15.31
CA SER A 74 -21.26 -5.86 -14.59
C SER A 74 -20.90 -5.21 -13.25
N LEU A 75 -21.84 -4.43 -12.71
CA LEU A 75 -21.72 -3.80 -11.39
C LEU A 75 -21.57 -4.87 -10.30
N ASP A 76 -22.37 -5.93 -10.35
CA ASP A 76 -22.31 -7.02 -9.37
C ASP A 76 -20.98 -7.77 -9.44
N ARG A 77 -20.42 -7.95 -10.65
CA ARG A 77 -19.09 -8.54 -10.77
C ARG A 77 -18.03 -7.64 -10.14
N LEU A 78 -18.11 -6.32 -10.35
CA LEU A 78 -17.19 -5.37 -9.72
C LEU A 78 -17.29 -5.40 -8.19
N ARG A 79 -18.51 -5.49 -7.63
CA ARG A 79 -18.73 -5.66 -6.19
C ARG A 79 -18.07 -6.93 -5.66
N ASN A 80 -18.28 -8.06 -6.34
CA ASN A 80 -17.67 -9.33 -5.95
C ASN A 80 -16.12 -9.26 -5.96
N GLU A 81 -15.52 -8.57 -6.93
CA GLU A 81 -14.07 -8.35 -6.95
C GLU A 81 -13.61 -7.49 -5.77
N VAL A 82 -14.35 -6.41 -5.46
CA VAL A 82 -14.07 -5.54 -4.30
C VAL A 82 -14.18 -6.31 -2.98
N GLU A 83 -15.16 -7.19 -2.83
CA GLU A 83 -15.32 -8.06 -1.65
C GLU A 83 -14.21 -9.10 -1.54
N ALA A 84 -13.81 -9.72 -2.65
CA ALA A 84 -12.67 -10.64 -2.67
C ALA A 84 -11.37 -9.92 -2.27
N GLU A 85 -11.17 -8.69 -2.78
CA GLU A 85 -10.07 -7.84 -2.39
C GLU A 85 -10.10 -7.45 -0.92
N PHE A 86 -11.29 -7.20 -0.34
CA PHE A 86 -11.43 -6.91 1.08
C PHE A 86 -10.91 -8.08 1.95
N ILE A 87 -11.22 -9.33 1.58
CA ILE A 87 -10.66 -10.49 2.28
C ILE A 87 -9.14 -10.55 2.08
N ASN A 88 -8.64 -10.36 0.85
CA ASN A 88 -7.19 -10.37 0.58
C ASN A 88 -6.42 -9.30 1.38
N MET A 89 -7.04 -8.16 1.69
CA MET A 89 -6.42 -7.11 2.50
C MET A 89 -6.03 -7.59 3.90
N SER A 90 -6.66 -8.63 4.47
CA SER A 90 -6.30 -9.15 5.79
C SER A 90 -4.85 -9.65 5.88
N LEU A 91 -4.22 -9.92 4.73
CA LEU A 91 -2.85 -10.42 4.67
C LEU A 91 -1.79 -9.31 4.79
N PHE A 92 -2.16 -8.05 4.56
CA PHE A 92 -1.18 -6.97 4.44
C PHE A 92 -1.63 -5.61 5.00
N ALA A 93 -2.93 -5.35 5.09
CA ALA A 93 -3.45 -4.06 5.52
C ALA A 93 -3.48 -3.92 7.05
N SER A 94 -3.40 -2.68 7.55
CA SER A 94 -3.62 -2.44 8.97
C SER A 94 -5.11 -2.46 9.33
N ASP A 95 -5.39 -2.69 10.60
CA ASP A 95 -6.75 -2.73 11.16
C ASP A 95 -7.58 -1.50 10.79
N ASN A 96 -6.99 -0.30 10.84
CA ASN A 96 -7.69 0.92 10.46
C ASN A 96 -8.13 0.92 8.99
N VAL A 97 -7.29 0.40 8.08
CA VAL A 97 -7.66 0.26 6.67
C VAL A 97 -8.77 -0.78 6.49
N ILE A 98 -8.67 -1.92 7.18
CA ILE A 98 -9.72 -2.97 7.17
C ILE A 98 -11.07 -2.41 7.64
N LEU A 99 -11.08 -1.62 8.72
CA LEU A 99 -12.29 -0.98 9.22
C LEU A 99 -12.88 0.01 8.20
N LYS A 100 -12.05 0.84 7.56
CA LYS A 100 -12.50 1.76 6.50
C LYS A 100 -12.97 1.04 5.23
N MET A 101 -12.35 -0.08 4.89
CA MET A 101 -12.80 -0.91 3.76
C MET A 101 -14.17 -1.52 4.05
N ARG A 102 -14.40 -2.01 5.28
CA ARG A 102 -15.71 -2.47 5.71
C ARG A 102 -16.77 -1.38 5.59
N GLU A 103 -16.49 -0.16 6.06
CA GLU A 103 -17.39 0.98 5.92
C GLU A 103 -17.72 1.27 4.44
N PHE A 104 -16.72 1.17 3.56
CA PHE A 104 -16.88 1.34 2.12
C PHE A 104 -17.76 0.25 1.49
N VAL A 105 -17.50 -1.03 1.77
CA VAL A 105 -18.29 -2.16 1.23
C VAL A 105 -19.75 -2.08 1.72
N CYS A 106 -19.99 -1.66 2.96
CA CYS A 106 -21.36 -1.46 3.45
C CYS A 106 -22.07 -0.24 2.83
N LYS A 107 -21.31 0.78 2.41
CA LYS A 107 -21.86 2.01 1.84
C LYS A 107 -20.91 2.58 0.78
N GLU A 108 -21.15 2.22 -0.47
CA GLU A 108 -20.38 2.65 -1.63
C GLU A 108 -20.65 4.15 -1.91
N SER A 109 -19.80 5.04 -1.39
CA SER A 109 -19.99 6.49 -1.54
C SER A 109 -18.65 7.20 -1.69
N LYS A 110 -18.67 8.44 -2.22
CA LYS A 110 -17.47 9.28 -2.32
C LYS A 110 -16.81 9.50 -0.95
N ILE A 111 -17.61 9.67 0.10
CA ILE A 111 -17.11 9.91 1.46
C ILE A 111 -16.34 8.69 1.98
N THR A 112 -16.94 7.50 1.92
CA THR A 112 -16.32 6.26 2.38
C THR A 112 -15.11 5.87 1.53
N LEU A 113 -15.13 6.14 0.22
CA LEU A 113 -13.98 5.99 -0.66
C LEU A 113 -12.82 6.91 -0.22
N ASN A 114 -13.12 8.17 0.07
CA ASN A 114 -12.12 9.15 0.48
C ASN A 114 -11.53 8.80 1.86
N ASP A 115 -12.35 8.33 2.79
CA ASP A 115 -11.89 7.83 4.09
C ASP A 115 -10.94 6.63 3.94
N LEU A 116 -11.28 5.70 3.06
CA LEU A 116 -10.42 4.57 2.72
C LEU A 116 -9.08 5.04 2.13
N ALA A 117 -9.10 5.99 1.19
CA ALA A 117 -7.89 6.55 0.59
C ALA A 117 -6.98 7.22 1.64
N VAL A 118 -7.55 7.98 2.57
CA VAL A 118 -6.78 8.59 3.68
C VAL A 118 -6.19 7.52 4.59
N ALA A 119 -6.95 6.48 4.92
CA ALA A 119 -6.46 5.36 5.75
C ALA A 119 -5.31 4.61 5.07
N MET A 120 -5.45 4.26 3.78
CA MET A 120 -4.40 3.61 3.00
C MET A 120 -3.13 4.46 2.92
N ARG A 121 -3.27 5.78 2.73
CA ARG A 121 -2.13 6.72 2.71
C ARG A 121 -1.38 6.74 4.05
N LYS A 122 -2.11 6.77 5.18
CA LYS A 122 -1.51 6.71 6.51
C LYS A 122 -0.80 5.38 6.74
N ASP A 123 -1.41 4.27 6.31
CA ASP A 123 -0.85 2.93 6.45
C ASP A 123 0.41 2.70 5.62
N LEU A 124 0.49 3.28 4.41
CA LEU A 124 1.67 3.18 3.57
C LEU A 124 2.85 3.95 4.17
N TYR A 125 2.63 5.22 4.52
CA TYR A 125 3.74 6.14 4.76
C TYR A 125 3.95 6.48 6.24
N GLY A 126 3.08 6.02 7.15
CA GLY A 126 3.17 6.33 8.58
C GLY A 126 3.04 7.82 8.90
N ILE A 127 2.44 8.60 7.99
CA ILE A 127 2.37 10.06 8.09
C ILE A 127 1.13 10.52 8.83
N SER A 128 1.27 11.60 9.61
CA SER A 128 0.11 12.39 10.03
C SER A 128 -0.44 13.17 8.83
N THR A 129 -1.75 13.37 8.78
CA THR A 129 -2.37 14.14 7.72
C THR A 129 -3.62 14.88 8.20
N ARG A 130 -3.81 16.08 7.66
CA ARG A 130 -5.01 16.91 7.82
C ARG A 130 -6.08 16.62 6.76
N LEU A 131 -5.79 15.74 5.80
CA LEU A 131 -6.75 15.31 4.79
C LEU A 131 -7.92 14.59 5.47
N ASN A 132 -9.12 14.87 4.98
CA ASN A 132 -10.38 14.27 5.41
C ASN A 132 -11.22 13.87 4.20
N SER A 133 -12.39 13.26 4.45
CA SER A 133 -13.30 12.71 3.44
C SER A 133 -13.79 13.72 2.40
N ASN A 134 -13.66 15.03 2.66
CA ASN A 134 -14.10 16.07 1.73
C ASN A 134 -13.00 16.57 0.79
N HIS A 135 -11.72 16.30 1.08
CA HIS A 135 -10.61 16.89 0.34
C HIS A 135 -10.51 16.43 -1.12
N PHE A 136 -11.10 15.29 -1.47
CA PHE A 136 -11.09 14.76 -2.84
C PHE A 136 -12.42 15.00 -3.59
N ASN A 137 -13.37 15.71 -2.97
CA ASN A 137 -14.61 16.08 -3.64
C ASN A 137 -14.35 17.29 -4.54
N ILE A 138 -14.14 17.03 -5.82
CA ILE A 138 -13.96 18.07 -6.84
C ILE A 138 -15.33 18.33 -7.47
N GLU A 139 -15.90 19.50 -7.20
CA GLU A 139 -17.02 20.04 -7.98
C GLU A 139 -16.42 20.69 -9.23
N ARG A 140 -16.62 20.05 -10.39
CA ARG A 140 -16.30 20.72 -11.66
C ARG A 140 -17.46 21.67 -11.95
N SER A 141 -17.22 22.97 -11.95
CA SER A 141 -18.21 23.91 -12.49
C SER A 141 -18.36 23.59 -13.98
N GLU A 142 -19.52 23.09 -14.37
CA GLU A 142 -19.89 23.04 -15.78
C GLU A 142 -20.03 24.49 -16.24
N ASN A 143 -19.01 25.00 -16.95
CA ASN A 143 -19.16 26.21 -17.72
C ASN A 143 -20.22 25.90 -18.78
N LYS A 144 -21.43 26.45 -18.57
CA LYS A 144 -22.53 26.47 -19.54
C LYS A 144 -22.12 27.17 -20.82
#